data_AF-A0A6M4RYP0-F1
#
_entry.id   AF-A0A6M4RYP0-F1
#
_cell.length_a   1.000
_cell.length_b   1.000
_cell.length_c   1.000
_cell.angle_alpha   90.00
_cell.angle_beta   90.00
_cell.angle_gamma   90.00
#
_symmetry.space_group_name_H-M   'P 1'
#
loop_
_entity.id
_entity.type
_entity.pdbx_description
1 polymer ?
#
loop_
_entity_poly.entity_id
_entity_poly.type
_entity_poly.pdbx_seq_one_letter_code
_entity_poly.pdbx_strand_id
1 'polypeptide(L)'
;RLPEYANAVFAADFDRAYQLVDHHSSQRGKSDDYAGVLAMADASLLLECDEEAEEGFRLAQRLIRHSDDQLRVVSCRNTGWQALLRDRYAAAASCFSRMAEDDGATWTQQVEGLIGLALVHHQLGQQDASDDALRAAREAADGRSDRGWLATIDLIIYEFAVQAGIRCSNRLLEHAFWQSAEMGATLLANHGGRNGWTPTVSQGAPMPALIQRRAEYLSLLRRMADGDRAAIDPLMATLNHSRKLGSRLLMQTKVEVVLAALSGEQYDVAGRV
;
A
#
# COMPACT_ATOMS: atom_id res chain seq x y z
N ARG A 1 1.31 20.81 -5.64
CA ARG A 1 0.69 21.02 -4.31
C ARG A 1 -0.28 19.87 -4.09
N LEU A 2 -0.21 19.16 -2.97
CA LEU A 2 -1.07 18.00 -2.70
C LEU A 2 -2.51 18.44 -2.35
N PRO A 3 -3.54 17.67 -2.74
CA PRO A 3 -4.93 17.90 -2.31
C PRO A 3 -5.07 17.92 -0.78
N GLU A 4 -6.06 18.64 -0.25
CA GLU A 4 -6.27 18.77 1.20
C GLU A 4 -6.42 17.43 1.92
N TYR A 5 -7.13 16.49 1.30
CA TYR A 5 -7.23 15.14 1.81
C TYR A 5 -5.90 14.40 1.83
N ALA A 6 -5.11 14.49 0.77
CA ALA A 6 -3.79 13.87 0.75
C ALA A 6 -2.91 14.45 1.87
N ASN A 7 -3.00 15.76 2.14
CA ASN A 7 -2.31 16.37 3.28
C ASN A 7 -2.80 15.82 4.63
N ALA A 8 -4.11 15.67 4.82
CA ALA A 8 -4.68 15.09 6.05
C ALA A 8 -4.22 13.63 6.25
N VAL A 9 -4.26 12.82 5.18
CA VAL A 9 -3.79 11.44 5.17
C VAL A 9 -2.29 11.36 5.48
N PHE A 10 -1.45 12.18 4.85
CA PHE A 10 -0.01 12.20 5.12
C PHE A 10 0.32 12.66 6.54
N ALA A 11 -0.53 13.49 7.15
CA ALA A 11 -0.46 13.88 8.55
C ALA A 11 -1.03 12.83 9.52
N ALA A 12 -1.55 11.71 9.02
CA ALA A 12 -2.27 10.69 9.78
C ALA A 12 -3.53 11.21 10.52
N ASP A 13 -4.09 12.34 10.06
CA ASP A 13 -5.34 12.93 10.55
C ASP A 13 -6.53 12.31 9.77
N PHE A 14 -6.81 11.04 10.08
CA PHE A 14 -7.84 10.29 9.36
C PHE A 14 -9.24 10.83 9.63
N ASP A 15 -9.54 11.35 10.82
CA ASP A 15 -10.85 11.94 11.12
C ASP A 15 -11.14 13.12 10.19
N ARG A 16 -10.15 14.01 9.99
CA ARG A 16 -10.26 15.08 9.00
C ARG A 16 -10.33 14.55 7.58
N ALA A 17 -9.54 13.54 7.23
CA ALA A 17 -9.58 12.92 5.91
C ALA A 17 -10.98 12.36 5.60
N TYR A 18 -11.61 11.68 6.56
CA TYR A 18 -12.99 11.19 6.47
C TYR A 18 -14.01 12.31 6.29
N GLN A 19 -13.91 13.38 7.08
CA GLN A 19 -14.79 14.54 6.94
C GLN A 19 -14.69 15.18 5.55
N LEU A 20 -13.48 15.22 4.96
CA LEU A 20 -13.29 15.75 3.60
C LEU A 20 -13.96 14.86 2.54
N VAL A 21 -13.90 13.53 2.68
CA VAL A 21 -14.57 12.58 1.78
C VAL A 21 -16.09 12.72 1.89
N ASP A 22 -16.63 12.76 3.11
CA ASP A 22 -18.06 12.92 3.37
C ASP A 22 -18.59 14.27 2.85
N HIS A 23 -17.83 15.35 3.07
CA HIS A 23 -18.19 16.65 2.53
C HIS A 23 -18.18 16.66 1.00
N HIS A 24 -17.18 16.04 0.37
CA HIS A 24 -17.10 15.96 -1.09
C HIS A 24 -18.25 15.13 -1.69
N SER A 25 -18.63 14.02 -1.07
CA SER A 25 -19.75 13.17 -1.52
C SER A 25 -21.08 13.96 -1.56
N SER A 26 -21.25 14.93 -0.66
CA SER A 26 -22.41 15.81 -0.61
C SER A 26 -22.42 16.92 -1.68
N GLN A 27 -21.27 17.27 -2.26
CA GLN A 27 -21.12 18.39 -3.20
C GLN A 27 -21.24 18.00 -4.69
N ARG A 28 -21.65 16.75 -4.99
CA ARG A 28 -21.79 16.14 -6.34
C ARG A 28 -21.70 17.12 -7.53
N GLY A 29 -20.52 17.20 -8.15
CA GLY A 29 -20.34 17.75 -9.51
C GLY A 29 -19.96 19.22 -9.66
N LYS A 30 -19.48 19.90 -8.61
CA LYS A 30 -19.08 21.34 -8.66
C LYS A 30 -17.56 21.60 -8.54
N SER A 31 -16.71 20.60 -8.76
CA SER A 31 -15.26 20.76 -8.65
C SER A 31 -14.59 20.73 -10.02
N ASP A 32 -13.76 21.74 -10.29
CA ASP A 32 -12.83 21.77 -11.43
C ASP A 32 -11.44 21.23 -11.05
N ASP A 33 -11.23 20.83 -9.78
CA ASP A 33 -9.97 20.29 -9.29
C ASP A 33 -9.88 18.78 -9.55
N TYR A 34 -9.29 18.41 -10.69
CA TYR A 34 -9.04 17.03 -11.06
C TYR A 34 -8.30 16.23 -9.97
N ALA A 35 -7.23 16.80 -9.39
CA ALA A 35 -6.40 16.08 -8.43
C ALA A 35 -7.15 15.86 -7.11
N GLY A 36 -7.94 16.85 -6.68
CA GLY A 36 -8.82 16.72 -5.52
C GLY A 36 -9.89 15.65 -5.73
N VAL A 37 -10.61 15.68 -6.85
CA VAL A 37 -11.66 14.70 -7.17
C VAL A 37 -11.09 13.29 -7.26
N LEU A 38 -9.94 13.10 -7.91
CA LEU A 38 -9.30 11.79 -8.01
C LEU A 38 -8.89 11.25 -6.62
N ALA A 39 -8.29 12.09 -5.78
CA ALA A 39 -7.89 11.69 -4.43
C ALA A 39 -9.09 11.31 -3.56
N MET A 40 -10.24 11.97 -3.74
CA MET A 40 -11.51 11.62 -3.08
C MET A 40 -12.07 10.28 -3.57
N ALA A 41 -11.96 10.01 -4.88
CA ALA A 41 -12.40 8.74 -5.46
C ALA A 41 -11.52 7.57 -4.95
N ASP A 42 -10.19 7.76 -4.92
CA ASP A 42 -9.25 6.80 -4.35
C ASP A 42 -9.55 6.54 -2.85
N ALA A 43 -9.85 7.59 -2.10
CA ALA A 43 -10.27 7.49 -0.70
C ALA A 43 -11.53 6.64 -0.56
N SER A 44 -12.57 6.96 -1.33
CA SER A 44 -13.84 6.26 -1.31
C SER A 44 -13.65 4.77 -1.65
N LEU A 45 -12.77 4.47 -2.60
CA LEU A 45 -12.43 3.10 -2.97
C LEU A 45 -11.76 2.33 -1.82
N LEU A 46 -10.83 2.97 -1.10
CA LEU A 46 -10.18 2.38 0.08
C LEU A 46 -11.14 2.17 1.26
N LEU A 47 -12.16 3.01 1.36
CA LEU A 47 -13.20 2.96 2.39
C LEU A 47 -14.37 2.03 2.05
N GLU A 48 -14.27 1.28 0.95
CA GLU A 48 -15.31 0.36 0.48
C GLU A 48 -16.62 1.09 0.06
N CYS A 49 -16.54 2.39 -0.23
CA CYS A 49 -17.61 3.21 -0.81
C CYS A 49 -17.57 3.13 -2.35
N ASP A 50 -17.91 1.95 -2.88
CA ASP A 50 -17.74 1.61 -4.30
C ASP A 50 -18.51 2.53 -5.26
N GLU A 51 -19.71 2.97 -4.90
CA GLU A 51 -20.54 3.86 -5.74
C GLU A 51 -19.95 5.27 -5.80
N GLU A 52 -19.53 5.81 -4.66
CA GLU A 52 -18.87 7.12 -4.56
C GLU A 52 -17.53 7.13 -5.29
N ALA A 53 -16.76 6.05 -5.19
CA ALA A 53 -15.52 5.88 -5.92
C ALA A 53 -15.74 5.93 -7.44
N GLU A 54 -16.70 5.16 -7.95
CA GLU A 54 -17.02 5.09 -9.38
C GLU A 54 -17.50 6.45 -9.93
N GLU A 55 -18.39 7.14 -9.21
CA GLU A 55 -18.84 8.47 -9.62
C GLU A 55 -17.70 9.50 -9.56
N GLY A 56 -16.84 9.42 -8.53
CA GLY A 56 -15.64 10.24 -8.42
C GLY A 56 -14.68 10.03 -9.60
N PHE A 57 -14.42 8.78 -9.98
CA PHE A 57 -13.58 8.46 -11.15
C PHE A 57 -14.19 8.98 -12.45
N ARG A 58 -15.51 8.84 -12.64
CA ARG A 58 -16.20 9.42 -13.81
C ARG A 58 -16.11 10.94 -13.85
N LEU A 59 -16.24 11.61 -12.71
CA LEU A 59 -16.07 13.06 -12.63
C LEU A 59 -14.62 13.46 -12.96
N ALA A 60 -13.62 12.79 -12.39
CA ALA A 60 -12.21 13.04 -12.69
C ALA A 60 -11.91 12.88 -14.19
N GLN A 61 -12.41 11.80 -14.82
CA GLN A 61 -12.25 11.58 -16.27
C GLN A 61 -12.92 12.66 -17.12
N ARG A 62 -14.11 13.15 -16.70
CA ARG A 62 -14.78 14.28 -17.39
C ARG A 62 -13.94 15.55 -17.38
N LEU A 63 -13.19 15.83 -16.30
CA LEU A 63 -12.35 17.02 -16.19
C LEU A 63 -11.13 16.99 -17.13
N ILE A 64 -10.63 15.80 -17.46
CA ILE A 64 -9.45 15.61 -18.34
C ILE A 64 -9.80 15.15 -19.76
N ARG A 65 -11.08 15.07 -20.11
CA ARG A 65 -11.61 14.53 -21.39
C ARG A 65 -11.02 15.16 -22.66
N HIS A 66 -10.35 16.29 -22.55
CA HIS A 66 -9.74 17.00 -23.67
C HIS A 66 -8.35 16.46 -24.03
N SER A 67 -7.79 15.53 -23.25
CA SER A 67 -6.53 14.83 -23.53
C SER A 67 -6.79 13.33 -23.66
N ASP A 68 -6.76 12.82 -24.89
CA ASP A 68 -7.00 11.39 -25.17
C ASP A 68 -5.97 10.48 -24.49
N ASP A 69 -4.70 10.88 -24.48
CA ASP A 69 -3.63 10.15 -23.81
C ASP A 69 -3.86 10.05 -22.30
N GLN A 70 -4.15 11.17 -21.64
CA GLN A 70 -4.40 11.16 -20.19
C GLN A 70 -5.70 10.43 -19.85
N LEU A 71 -6.74 10.54 -20.68
CA LEU A 71 -7.99 9.81 -20.47
C LEU A 71 -7.75 8.30 -20.50
N ARG A 72 -6.93 7.81 -21.44
CA ARG A 72 -6.55 6.40 -21.55
C ARG A 72 -5.75 5.93 -20.33
N VAL A 73 -4.69 6.66 -19.96
CA VAL A 73 -3.83 6.32 -18.81
C VAL A 73 -4.63 6.29 -17.50
N VAL A 74 -5.45 7.32 -17.25
CA VAL A 74 -6.25 7.44 -16.02
C VAL A 74 -7.37 6.40 -15.96
N SER A 75 -7.94 6.03 -17.11
CA SER A 75 -8.90 4.92 -17.18
C SER A 75 -8.24 3.60 -16.78
N CYS A 76 -7.06 3.29 -17.34
CA CYS A 76 -6.27 2.12 -16.93
C CYS A 76 -5.93 2.17 -15.44
N ARG A 77 -5.45 3.30 -14.92
CA ARG A 77 -5.16 3.49 -13.49
C ARG A 77 -6.35 3.12 -12.61
N ASN A 78 -7.50 3.74 -12.85
CA ASN A 78 -8.67 3.59 -11.97
C ASN A 78 -9.21 2.15 -12.01
N THR A 79 -9.31 1.57 -13.22
CA THR A 79 -9.70 0.17 -13.37
C THR A 79 -8.69 -0.79 -12.73
N GLY A 80 -7.38 -0.48 -12.81
CA GLY A 80 -6.31 -1.26 -12.19
C GLY A 80 -6.45 -1.35 -10.68
N TRP A 81 -6.60 -0.20 -10.00
CA TRP A 81 -6.80 -0.15 -8.55
C TRP A 81 -8.11 -0.83 -8.11
N GLN A 82 -9.21 -0.59 -8.83
CA GLN A 82 -10.48 -1.27 -8.57
C GLN A 82 -10.39 -2.79 -8.75
N ALA A 83 -9.67 -3.26 -9.78
CA ALA A 83 -9.47 -4.67 -10.04
C ALA A 83 -8.61 -5.32 -8.95
N LEU A 84 -7.51 -4.66 -8.54
CA LEU A 84 -6.63 -5.14 -7.47
C LEU A 84 -7.40 -5.31 -6.15
N LEU A 85 -8.18 -4.31 -5.75
CA LEU A 85 -8.95 -4.36 -4.49
C LEU A 85 -10.14 -5.35 -4.51
N ARG A 86 -10.48 -5.88 -5.69
CA ARG A 86 -11.48 -6.93 -5.89
C ARG A 86 -10.83 -8.28 -6.24
N ASP A 87 -9.53 -8.43 -5.99
CA ASP A 87 -8.75 -9.65 -6.23
C ASP A 87 -8.78 -10.13 -7.70
N ARG A 88 -9.03 -9.22 -8.65
CA ARG A 88 -9.00 -9.49 -10.10
C ARG A 88 -7.60 -9.24 -10.66
N TYR A 89 -6.63 -10.00 -10.16
CA TYR A 89 -5.21 -9.75 -10.39
C TYR A 89 -4.80 -9.71 -11.87
N ALA A 90 -5.36 -10.57 -12.72
CA ALA A 90 -5.05 -10.54 -14.16
C ALA A 90 -5.47 -9.23 -14.85
N ALA A 91 -6.67 -8.71 -14.50
CA ALA A 91 -7.15 -7.43 -15.02
C ALA A 91 -6.33 -6.26 -14.47
N ALA A 92 -5.98 -6.31 -13.17
CA ALA A 92 -5.13 -5.32 -12.54
C ALA A 92 -3.74 -5.26 -13.20
N ALA A 93 -3.08 -6.41 -13.38
CA ALA A 93 -1.77 -6.50 -14.04
C ALA A 93 -1.81 -5.92 -15.46
N SER A 94 -2.83 -6.27 -16.25
CA SER A 94 -2.98 -5.74 -17.61
C SER A 94 -3.14 -4.21 -17.62
N CYS A 95 -3.90 -3.65 -16.66
CA CYS A 95 -4.06 -2.20 -16.54
C CYS A 95 -2.77 -1.50 -16.12
N PHE A 96 -2.05 -2.05 -15.14
CA PHE A 96 -0.83 -1.46 -14.62
C PHE A 96 0.36 -1.57 -15.58
N SER A 97 0.52 -2.69 -16.30
CA SER A 97 1.53 -2.80 -17.37
C SER A 97 1.26 -1.80 -18.48
N ARG A 98 0.01 -1.69 -18.95
CA ARG A 98 -0.36 -0.68 -19.95
C ARG A 98 -0.05 0.73 -19.47
N MET A 99 -0.30 1.06 -18.21
CA MET A 99 -0.01 2.36 -17.62
C MET A 99 1.50 2.63 -17.46
N ALA A 100 2.29 1.61 -17.10
CA ALA A 100 3.74 1.71 -16.95
C ALA A 100 4.46 1.91 -18.31
N GLU A 101 3.92 1.33 -19.38
CA GLU A 101 4.48 1.35 -20.73
C GLU A 101 3.90 2.45 -21.63
N ASP A 102 2.89 3.19 -21.18
CA ASP A 102 2.23 4.20 -22.00
C ASP A 102 3.12 5.44 -22.20
N ASP A 103 3.40 5.79 -23.46
CA ASP A 103 4.12 7.02 -23.82
C ASP A 103 3.35 8.28 -23.40
N GLY A 104 2.02 8.18 -23.27
CA GLY A 104 1.16 9.26 -22.79
C GLY A 104 1.19 9.43 -21.27
N ALA A 105 1.77 8.48 -20.52
CA ALA A 105 1.86 8.54 -19.07
C ALA A 105 2.98 9.48 -18.62
N THR A 106 2.69 10.27 -17.59
CA THR A 106 3.71 10.99 -16.84
C THR A 106 4.63 10.00 -16.11
N TRP A 107 5.86 10.40 -15.81
CA TRP A 107 6.79 9.53 -15.07
C TRP A 107 6.22 9.06 -13.72
N THR A 108 5.42 9.90 -13.03
CA THR A 108 4.75 9.51 -11.78
C THR A 108 3.68 8.45 -12.00
N GLN A 109 2.94 8.52 -13.11
CA GLN A 109 1.97 7.49 -13.50
C GLN A 109 2.69 6.19 -13.89
N GLN A 110 3.85 6.27 -14.54
CA GLN A 110 4.64 5.08 -14.86
C GLN A 110 5.15 4.40 -13.58
N VAL A 111 5.68 5.16 -12.62
CA VAL A 111 6.09 4.65 -11.30
C VAL A 111 4.90 4.05 -10.54
N GLU A 112 3.75 4.71 -10.55
CA GLU A 112 2.52 4.17 -9.93
C GLU A 112 2.09 2.85 -10.60
N GLY A 113 2.18 2.74 -11.93
CA GLY A 113 1.92 1.50 -12.66
C GLY A 113 2.87 0.36 -12.26
N LEU A 114 4.17 0.65 -12.14
CA LEU A 114 5.17 -0.32 -11.68
C LEU A 114 4.91 -0.78 -10.24
N ILE A 115 4.51 0.13 -9.35
CA ILE A 115 4.09 -0.22 -7.99
C ILE A 115 2.84 -1.11 -8.02
N GLY A 116 1.85 -0.78 -8.85
CA GLY A 116 0.65 -1.60 -9.05
C GLY A 116 0.99 -3.02 -9.51
N LEU A 117 1.92 -3.17 -10.47
CA LEU A 117 2.43 -4.48 -10.89
C LEU A 117 3.12 -5.23 -9.75
N ALA A 118 3.98 -4.55 -8.98
CA ALA A 118 4.66 -5.16 -7.85
C ALA A 118 3.67 -5.72 -6.83
N LEU A 119 2.62 -4.95 -6.49
CA LEU A 119 1.55 -5.39 -5.60
C LEU A 119 0.81 -6.62 -6.15
N VAL A 120 0.47 -6.63 -7.44
CA VAL A 120 -0.18 -7.80 -8.07
C VAL A 120 0.72 -9.03 -7.99
N HIS A 121 1.99 -8.92 -8.38
CA HIS A 121 2.95 -10.02 -8.32
C HIS A 121 3.13 -10.54 -6.90
N HIS A 122 3.19 -9.64 -5.91
CA HIS A 122 3.28 -10.02 -4.51
C HIS A 122 2.06 -10.84 -4.05
N GLN A 123 0.84 -10.40 -4.41
CA GLN A 123 -0.40 -11.14 -4.09
C GLN A 123 -0.46 -12.52 -4.76
N LEU A 124 0.14 -12.67 -5.95
CA LEU A 124 0.24 -13.95 -6.66
C LEU A 124 1.41 -14.84 -6.18
N GLY A 125 2.18 -14.39 -5.18
CA GLY A 125 3.36 -15.12 -4.68
C GLY A 125 4.58 -15.07 -5.62
N GLN A 126 4.56 -14.21 -6.64
CA GLN A 126 5.63 -14.04 -7.63
C GLN A 126 6.64 -13.00 -7.14
N GLN A 127 7.42 -13.33 -6.10
CA GLN A 127 8.30 -12.35 -5.46
C GLN A 127 9.37 -11.78 -6.39
N ASP A 128 10.03 -12.60 -7.22
CA ASP A 128 11.06 -12.11 -8.15
C ASP A 128 10.53 -11.04 -9.11
N ALA A 129 9.33 -11.27 -9.68
CA ALA A 129 8.68 -10.30 -10.56
C ALA A 129 8.23 -9.04 -9.81
N SER A 130 7.87 -9.18 -8.53
CA SER A 130 7.53 -8.06 -7.65
C SER A 130 8.75 -7.18 -7.36
N ASP A 131 9.88 -7.80 -7.04
CA ASP A 131 11.15 -7.13 -6.76
C ASP A 131 11.71 -6.43 -8.00
N ASP A 132 11.60 -7.06 -9.18
CA ASP A 132 12.00 -6.47 -10.45
C ASP A 132 11.18 -5.21 -10.77
N ALA A 133 9.85 -5.26 -10.55
CA ALA A 133 8.97 -4.11 -10.73
C ALA A 133 9.29 -2.97 -9.74
N LEU A 134 9.56 -3.28 -8.47
CA LEU A 134 9.97 -2.28 -7.46
C LEU A 134 11.35 -1.69 -7.77
N ARG A 135 12.28 -2.48 -8.30
CA ARG A 135 13.60 -1.99 -8.73
C ARG A 135 13.46 -1.01 -9.88
N ALA A 136 12.66 -1.33 -10.90
CA ALA A 136 12.37 -0.44 -12.00
C ALA A 136 11.68 0.86 -11.52
N ALA A 137 10.70 0.76 -10.61
CA ALA A 137 10.03 1.92 -10.02
C ALA A 137 11.03 2.82 -9.27
N ARG A 138 11.94 2.20 -8.51
CA ARG A 138 12.97 2.90 -7.74
C ARG A 138 13.98 3.60 -8.65
N GLU A 139 14.45 2.94 -9.71
CA GLU A 139 15.35 3.54 -10.70
C GLU A 139 14.72 4.76 -11.38
N ALA A 140 13.45 4.66 -11.76
CA ALA A 140 12.71 5.77 -12.36
C ALA A 140 12.56 6.96 -11.38
N ALA A 141 12.28 6.70 -10.10
CA ALA A 141 12.18 7.73 -9.06
C ALA A 141 13.53 8.35 -8.69
N ASP A 142 14.60 7.55 -8.63
CA ASP A 142 15.96 7.98 -8.28
C ASP A 142 16.52 8.95 -9.34
N GLY A 143 16.29 8.65 -10.63
CA GLY A 143 16.64 9.55 -11.74
C GLY A 143 15.97 10.93 -11.68
N ARG A 144 14.94 11.09 -10.84
CA ARG A 144 14.23 12.36 -10.60
C ARG A 144 14.51 12.95 -9.22
N SER A 145 15.22 12.22 -8.34
CA SER A 145 15.49 12.59 -6.94
C SER A 145 14.22 12.91 -6.13
N ASP A 146 13.09 12.27 -6.46
CA ASP A 146 11.84 12.47 -5.71
C ASP A 146 11.82 11.63 -4.44
N ARG A 147 12.02 12.31 -3.31
CA ARG A 147 12.15 11.68 -2.00
C ARG A 147 10.86 11.03 -1.51
N GLY A 148 9.69 11.56 -1.90
CA GLY A 148 8.40 11.02 -1.49
C GLY A 148 8.15 9.67 -2.14
N TRP A 149 8.42 9.56 -3.44
CA TRP A 149 8.32 8.30 -4.17
C TRP A 149 9.35 7.28 -3.67
N LEU A 150 10.62 7.67 -3.51
CA LEU A 150 11.65 6.78 -2.98
C LEU A 150 11.28 6.24 -1.59
N ALA A 151 10.82 7.11 -0.69
CA ALA A 151 10.35 6.70 0.63
C ALA A 151 9.18 5.71 0.58
N THR A 152 8.23 5.93 -0.34
CA THR A 152 7.06 5.07 -0.51
C THR A 152 7.49 3.70 -1.04
N ILE A 153 8.36 3.67 -2.04
CA ILE A 153 8.90 2.43 -2.62
C ILE A 153 9.73 1.66 -1.58
N ASP A 154 10.63 2.34 -0.85
CA ASP A 154 11.43 1.73 0.22
C ASP A 154 10.55 1.15 1.35
N LEU A 155 9.42 1.78 1.65
CA LEU A 155 8.44 1.25 2.61
C LEU A 155 7.74 -0.02 2.09
N ILE A 156 7.34 -0.04 0.82
CA ILE A 156 6.69 -1.21 0.21
C ILE A 156 7.65 -2.40 0.15
N ILE A 157 8.90 -2.16 -0.23
CA ILE A 157 9.97 -3.17 -0.20
C ILE A 157 10.12 -3.74 1.23
N TYR A 158 10.15 -2.87 2.24
CA TYR A 158 10.22 -3.30 3.64
C TYR A 158 9.01 -4.12 4.07
N GLU A 159 7.81 -3.72 3.65
CA GLU A 159 6.58 -4.46 3.90
C GLU A 159 6.64 -5.87 3.32
N PHE A 160 7.05 -6.02 2.06
CA PHE A 160 7.18 -7.32 1.42
C PHE A 160 8.21 -8.20 2.15
N ALA A 161 9.35 -7.63 2.56
CA ALA A 161 10.35 -8.34 3.34
C ALA A 161 9.78 -8.82 4.70
N VAL A 162 9.06 -7.97 5.44
CA VAL A 162 8.42 -8.35 6.70
C VAL A 162 7.40 -9.45 6.50
N GLN A 163 6.51 -9.32 5.51
CA GLN A 163 5.49 -10.32 5.23
C GLN A 163 6.10 -11.65 4.77
N ALA A 164 7.11 -11.62 3.90
CA ALA A 164 7.85 -12.80 3.48
C ALA A 164 8.51 -13.47 4.69
N GLY A 165 9.23 -12.72 5.52
CA GLY A 165 9.88 -13.25 6.73
C GLY A 165 8.93 -13.92 7.72
N ILE A 166 7.73 -13.34 7.92
CA ILE A 166 6.69 -13.95 8.75
C ILE A 166 6.21 -15.26 8.13
N ARG A 167 5.80 -15.25 6.85
CA ARG A 167 5.28 -16.45 6.14
C ARG A 167 6.32 -17.58 6.07
N CYS A 168 7.58 -17.22 6.00
CA CYS A 168 8.73 -18.10 5.91
C CYS A 168 9.28 -18.57 7.26
N SER A 169 8.68 -18.18 8.39
CA SER A 169 9.15 -18.63 9.70
C SER A 169 9.16 -20.16 9.77
N ASN A 170 10.29 -20.77 10.16
CA ASN A 170 10.41 -22.22 10.32
C ASN A 170 9.31 -22.83 11.21
N ARG A 171 8.73 -22.02 12.10
CA ARG A 171 7.63 -22.40 13.00
C ARG A 171 6.27 -22.53 12.29
N LEU A 172 6.13 -21.91 11.11
CA LEU A 172 5.00 -22.10 10.20
C LEU A 172 5.29 -23.16 9.12
N LEU A 173 6.57 -23.49 8.88
CA LEU A 173 7.03 -24.41 7.82
C LEU A 173 6.79 -25.90 8.10
N GLU A 174 6.25 -26.28 9.26
CA GLU A 174 5.76 -27.66 9.46
C GLU A 174 4.59 -28.01 8.52
N HIS A 175 4.04 -27.03 7.78
CA HIS A 175 3.11 -27.23 6.68
C HIS A 175 3.84 -27.10 5.33
N ALA A 176 3.89 -28.20 4.57
CA ALA A 176 4.66 -28.45 3.34
C ALA A 176 4.39 -27.53 2.13
N PHE A 177 3.79 -26.36 2.30
CA PHE A 177 3.36 -25.48 1.20
C PHE A 177 4.34 -24.33 0.90
N TRP A 178 5.29 -23.99 1.78
CA TRP A 178 6.11 -22.76 1.63
C TRP A 178 7.64 -23.01 1.64
N GLN A 179 8.18 -23.62 0.59
CA GLN A 179 9.65 -23.69 0.41
C GLN A 179 10.20 -22.40 -0.20
N SER A 180 10.40 -21.37 0.63
CA SER A 180 11.15 -20.15 0.25
C SER A 180 11.68 -19.37 1.47
N ALA A 181 11.96 -20.07 2.57
CA ALA A 181 12.36 -19.43 3.82
C ALA A 181 13.69 -18.68 3.77
N GLU A 182 14.62 -19.17 2.96
CA GLU A 182 15.90 -18.53 2.69
C GLU A 182 15.75 -17.19 1.93
N MET A 183 14.72 -17.08 1.09
CA MET A 183 14.40 -15.86 0.33
C MET A 183 13.91 -14.74 1.26
N GLY A 184 12.97 -15.06 2.16
CA GLY A 184 12.43 -14.10 3.13
C GLY A 184 13.49 -13.57 4.10
N ALA A 185 14.39 -14.44 4.56
CA ALA A 185 15.50 -14.05 5.43
C ALA A 185 16.50 -13.11 4.73
N THR A 186 16.78 -13.35 3.44
CA THR A 186 17.68 -12.53 2.62
C THR A 186 17.07 -11.15 2.35
N LEU A 187 15.79 -11.09 2.00
CA LEU A 187 15.06 -9.82 1.81
C LEU A 187 15.03 -8.99 3.10
N LEU A 188 14.72 -9.62 4.24
CA LEU A 188 14.78 -8.94 5.53
C LEU A 188 16.18 -8.36 5.80
N ALA A 189 17.25 -9.13 5.62
CA ALA A 189 18.60 -8.64 5.87
C ALA A 189 18.96 -7.40 5.04
N ASN A 190 18.56 -7.37 3.77
CA ASN A 190 18.90 -6.29 2.84
C ASN A 190 18.13 -4.99 3.09
N HIS A 191 16.95 -5.06 3.72
CA HIS A 191 16.05 -3.91 3.90
C HIS A 191 15.89 -3.47 5.37
N GLY A 192 16.93 -3.70 6.19
CA GLY A 192 16.96 -3.27 7.58
C GLY A 192 16.24 -4.22 8.55
N GLY A 193 15.85 -5.41 8.10
CA GLY A 193 15.00 -6.37 8.81
C GLY A 193 15.47 -6.87 10.17
N ARG A 194 16.69 -6.58 10.66
CA ARG A 194 17.02 -6.73 12.09
C ARG A 194 17.03 -5.43 12.87
N ASN A 195 17.41 -4.32 12.22
CA ASN A 195 17.62 -3.01 12.81
C ASN A 195 16.40 -2.07 12.66
N GLY A 196 15.34 -2.53 11.98
CA GLY A 196 14.16 -1.72 11.65
C GLY A 196 14.26 -1.05 10.28
N TRP A 197 13.17 -0.43 9.85
CA TRP A 197 13.14 0.34 8.60
C TRP A 197 13.98 1.61 8.73
N THR A 198 14.86 1.84 7.76
CA THR A 198 15.62 3.09 7.62
C THR A 198 15.45 3.60 6.18
N PRO A 199 14.81 4.77 5.97
CA PRO A 199 14.65 5.31 4.62
C PRO A 199 16.02 5.66 4.04
N THR A 200 16.24 5.33 2.76
CA THR A 200 17.52 5.57 2.08
C THR A 200 17.87 7.08 2.02
N VAL A 201 16.86 7.95 2.07
CA VAL A 201 17.02 9.41 1.87
C VAL A 201 16.72 10.19 3.14
N SER A 202 17.51 9.97 4.20
CA SER A 202 17.33 10.65 5.49
C SER A 202 18.26 11.85 5.67
N GLN A 203 18.15 12.89 4.82
CA GLN A 203 18.74 14.21 5.11
C GLN A 203 17.83 15.38 4.68
N GLY A 204 17.12 15.96 5.66
CA GLY A 204 16.68 17.36 5.63
C GLY A 204 15.18 17.66 5.52
N ALA A 205 14.32 16.69 5.22
CA ALA A 205 12.86 16.90 5.23
C ALA A 205 12.17 15.85 6.12
N PRO A 206 11.18 16.25 6.95
CA PRO A 206 10.46 15.30 7.77
C PRO A 206 9.66 14.33 6.89
N MET A 207 9.77 13.04 7.20
CA MET A 207 9.00 11.99 6.55
C MET A 207 7.50 12.19 6.80
N PRO A 208 6.62 11.88 5.83
CA PRO A 208 5.18 11.89 6.08
C PRO A 208 4.81 10.96 7.24
N ALA A 209 3.96 11.43 8.15
CA ALA A 209 3.58 10.70 9.37
C ALA A 209 2.94 9.34 9.05
N LEU A 210 2.22 9.23 7.92
CA LEU A 210 1.67 7.96 7.46
C LEU A 210 2.74 6.90 7.18
N ILE A 211 3.82 7.28 6.50
CA ILE A 211 4.93 6.37 6.17
C ILE A 211 5.59 5.89 7.46
N GLN A 212 5.84 6.80 8.40
CA GLN A 212 6.40 6.46 9.70
C GLN A 212 5.49 5.51 10.48
N ARG A 213 4.19 5.81 10.56
CA ARG A 213 3.20 4.98 11.25
C ARG A 213 3.14 3.56 10.67
N ARG A 214 3.20 3.41 9.34
CA ARG A 214 3.22 2.08 8.70
C ARG A 214 4.54 1.35 8.97
N ALA A 215 5.68 2.03 8.91
CA ALA A 215 6.98 1.44 9.26
C ALA A 215 7.03 0.95 10.72
N GLU A 216 6.48 1.73 11.66
CA GLU A 216 6.36 1.34 13.08
C GLU A 216 5.48 0.11 13.25
N TYR A 217 4.33 0.04 12.57
CA TYR A 217 3.46 -1.14 12.56
C TYR A 217 4.18 -2.39 12.05
N LEU A 218 4.89 -2.29 10.92
CA LEU A 218 5.65 -3.40 10.33
C LEU A 218 6.79 -3.87 11.26
N SER A 219 7.45 -2.92 11.95
CA SER A 219 8.46 -3.23 12.96
C SER A 219 7.87 -3.99 14.15
N LEU A 220 6.67 -3.62 14.61
CA LEU A 220 5.96 -4.33 15.66
C LEU A 220 5.57 -5.75 15.23
N LEU A 221 5.02 -5.91 14.02
CA LEU A 221 4.68 -7.24 13.47
C LEU A 221 5.89 -8.16 13.45
N ARG A 222 7.02 -7.65 12.94
CA ARG A 222 8.29 -8.39 12.89
C ARG A 222 8.76 -8.80 14.29
N ARG A 223 8.80 -7.85 15.24
CA ARG A 223 9.19 -8.14 16.64
C ARG A 223 8.29 -9.21 17.26
N MET A 224 6.98 -9.13 17.03
CA MET A 224 6.05 -10.13 17.52
C MET A 224 6.31 -11.51 16.89
N ALA A 225 6.61 -11.57 15.59
CA ALA A 225 7.00 -12.79 14.90
C ALA A 225 8.33 -13.39 15.41
N ASP A 226 9.24 -12.55 15.89
CA ASP A 226 10.47 -12.97 16.59
C ASP A 226 10.20 -13.41 18.05
N GLY A 227 8.95 -13.32 18.53
CA GLY A 227 8.53 -13.75 19.88
C GLY A 227 8.49 -12.63 20.94
N ASP A 228 8.73 -11.37 20.56
CA ASP A 228 8.68 -10.23 21.49
C ASP A 228 7.24 -9.93 21.92
N ARG A 229 6.92 -10.24 23.18
CA ARG A 229 5.59 -9.98 23.77
C ARG A 229 5.30 -8.49 23.99
N ALA A 230 6.32 -7.62 24.06
CA ALA A 230 6.09 -6.19 24.23
C ALA A 230 5.46 -5.53 22.99
N ALA A 231 5.50 -6.20 21.83
CA ALA A 231 4.86 -5.75 20.60
C ALA A 231 3.34 -6.01 20.57
N ILE A 232 2.81 -6.88 21.43
CA ILE A 232 1.40 -7.33 21.40
C ILE A 232 0.44 -6.17 21.68
N ASP A 233 0.60 -5.46 22.79
CA ASP A 233 -0.37 -4.43 23.20
C ASP A 233 -0.50 -3.28 22.16
N PRO A 234 0.60 -2.74 21.60
CA PRO A 234 0.52 -1.77 20.51
C PRO A 234 -0.17 -2.30 19.24
N LEU A 235 0.06 -3.57 18.87
CA LEU A 235 -0.59 -4.19 17.71
C LEU A 235 -2.10 -4.39 17.96
N MET A 236 -2.48 -4.82 19.16
CA MET A 236 -3.89 -4.95 19.53
C MET A 236 -4.61 -3.60 19.57
N ALA A 237 -3.94 -2.52 20.00
CA ALA A 237 -4.48 -1.16 19.90
C ALA A 237 -4.72 -0.76 18.43
N THR A 238 -3.78 -1.09 17.54
CA THR A 238 -3.92 -0.85 16.09
C THR A 238 -5.09 -1.63 15.50
N LEU A 239 -5.23 -2.92 15.86
CA LEU A 239 -6.34 -3.77 15.44
C LEU A 239 -7.71 -3.22 15.90
N ASN A 240 -7.79 -2.72 17.13
CA ASN A 240 -9.02 -2.12 17.64
C ASN A 240 -9.38 -0.83 16.90
N HIS A 241 -8.38 -0.07 16.45
CA HIS A 241 -8.60 1.12 15.64
C HIS A 241 -9.07 0.77 14.22
N SER A 242 -8.51 -0.29 13.59
CA SER A 242 -8.90 -0.69 12.22
C SER A 242 -10.35 -1.16 12.10
N ARG A 243 -10.98 -1.61 13.20
CA ARG A 243 -12.42 -1.92 13.25
C ARG A 243 -13.31 -0.75 12.83
N LYS A 244 -12.83 0.49 12.93
CA LYS A 244 -13.57 1.69 12.54
C LYS A 244 -13.41 2.06 11.06
N LEU A 245 -12.46 1.45 10.35
CA LEU A 245 -12.00 1.91 9.04
C LEU A 245 -12.55 1.08 7.86
N GLY A 246 -12.98 -0.17 8.09
CA GLY A 246 -13.54 -1.03 7.05
C GLY A 246 -13.34 -2.51 7.33
N SER A 247 -14.09 -3.36 6.61
CA SER A 247 -14.09 -4.81 6.84
C SER A 247 -12.83 -5.48 6.27
N ARG A 248 -12.35 -5.04 5.10
CA ARG A 248 -11.16 -5.55 4.42
C ARG A 248 -9.90 -5.23 5.21
N LEU A 249 -9.72 -3.98 5.61
CA LEU A 249 -8.54 -3.56 6.38
C LEU A 249 -8.50 -4.28 7.74
N LEU A 250 -9.64 -4.44 8.40
CA LEU A 250 -9.74 -5.21 9.63
C LEU A 250 -9.31 -6.66 9.40
N MET A 251 -9.84 -7.33 8.37
CA MET A 251 -9.50 -8.72 8.08
C MET A 251 -8.02 -8.88 7.73
N GLN A 252 -7.46 -7.99 6.91
CA GLN A 252 -6.03 -7.99 6.59
C GLN A 252 -5.18 -7.81 7.86
N THR A 253 -5.50 -6.82 8.71
CA THR A 253 -4.77 -6.58 9.97
C THR A 253 -4.84 -7.80 10.89
N LYS A 254 -6.01 -8.47 10.96
CA LYS A 254 -6.17 -9.70 11.75
C LYS A 254 -5.24 -10.80 11.24
N VAL A 255 -5.24 -11.05 9.94
CA VAL A 255 -4.40 -12.09 9.34
C VAL A 255 -2.92 -11.79 9.58
N GLU A 256 -2.48 -10.55 9.37
CA GLU A 256 -1.10 -10.13 9.63
C GLU A 256 -0.68 -10.37 11.10
N VAL A 257 -1.52 -9.97 12.06
CA VAL A 257 -1.26 -10.16 13.49
C VAL A 257 -1.29 -11.64 13.88
N VAL A 258 -2.23 -12.42 13.38
CA VAL A 258 -2.31 -13.87 13.66
C VAL A 258 -1.07 -14.59 13.13
N LEU A 259 -0.66 -14.33 11.89
CA LEU A 259 0.53 -14.96 11.30
C LEU A 259 1.81 -14.60 12.07
N ALA A 260 1.95 -13.34 12.49
CA ALA A 260 3.05 -12.93 13.35
C ALA A 260 2.99 -13.65 14.72
N ALA A 261 1.82 -13.77 15.34
CA ALA A 261 1.67 -14.43 16.64
C ALA A 261 2.04 -15.91 16.57
N LEU A 262 1.58 -16.61 15.52
CA LEU A 262 1.93 -18.01 15.27
C LEU A 262 3.44 -18.18 15.00
N SER A 263 4.04 -17.28 14.23
CA SER A 263 5.49 -17.27 13.98
C SER A 263 6.31 -17.06 15.27
N GLY A 264 5.76 -16.31 16.22
CA GLY A 264 6.36 -16.05 17.53
C GLY A 264 6.02 -17.09 18.61
N GLU A 265 5.30 -18.17 18.29
CA GLU A 265 4.77 -19.18 19.25
C GLU A 265 3.84 -18.58 20.32
N GLN A 266 3.15 -17.49 19.99
CA GLN A 266 2.21 -16.79 20.87
C GLN A 266 0.77 -17.23 20.60
N TYR A 267 0.49 -18.53 20.76
CA TYR A 267 -0.81 -19.14 20.40
C TYR A 267 -2.00 -18.54 21.16
N ASP A 268 -1.78 -18.07 22.40
CA ASP A 268 -2.79 -17.39 23.21
C ASP A 268 -3.23 -16.06 22.58
N VAL A 269 -2.32 -15.35 21.92
CA VAL A 269 -2.62 -14.12 21.17
C VAL A 269 -3.35 -14.46 19.89
N ALA A 270 -2.86 -15.45 19.13
CA ALA A 270 -3.48 -15.88 17.88
C ALA A 270 -4.95 -16.28 18.06
N GLY A 271 -5.29 -16.96 19.17
CA GLY A 271 -6.68 -17.35 19.48
C GLY A 271 -7.60 -16.20 19.93
N ARG A 272 -7.06 -15.01 20.23
CA ARG A 272 -7.83 -13.85 20.74
C ARG A 272 -8.18 -12.81 19.66
N VAL A 273 -7.50 -12.83 18.52
CA VAL A 273 -7.65 -11.88 17.39
C VAL A 273 -8.89 -12.20 16.56
#